data_AF-A0A8C3NL94-F1
#
_entry.id   AF-A0A8C3NL94-F1
#
_cell.length_a   1.000
_cell.length_b   1.000
_cell.length_c   1.000
_cell.angle_alpha   90.00
_cell.angle_beta   90.00
_cell.angle_gamma   90.00
#
_symmetry.space_group_name_H-M   'P 1'
#
loop_
_entity.id
_entity.type
_entity.pdbx_description
1 polymer ?
#
loop_
_entity_poly.entity_id
_entity_poly.type
_entity_poly.pdbx_seq_one_letter_code
_entity_poly.pdbx_strand_id
1 'polypeptide(L)'
;MEPLTTSYPLKYSVHKARIFVVFLSMVLCTTILCLLQLRFFKPKIKDFYSFEVKDSRGRIISLEKYRGKATLVVNVASYCQYTDKNYIALQELHREFGPSHFTVLAFPCNQFGESEPSSSQEIESFAKGNYGVTFPVFHKIKILGSEADPAFKFLIGNCFLLCIKLLVTLVVSLNPGCMLLSGNIKVFINYGEKQELSIQFLSF
;
A
#
# COMPACT_ATOMS: atom_id res chain seq x y z
N MET A 1 -64.44 68.89 -18.78
CA MET A 1 -63.12 68.61 -19.38
C MET A 1 -62.28 67.93 -18.31
N GLU A 2 -62.18 66.60 -18.40
CA GLU A 2 -61.25 65.80 -17.59
C GLU A 2 -59.81 65.97 -18.10
N PRO A 3 -58.81 65.74 -17.23
CA PRO A 3 -57.55 65.13 -17.64
C PRO A 3 -57.42 63.71 -17.05
N LEU A 4 -57.25 62.75 -17.95
CA LEU A 4 -57.06 61.33 -17.69
C LEU A 4 -55.63 61.07 -17.18
N THR A 5 -55.44 60.70 -15.92
CA THR A 5 -54.16 60.21 -15.41
C THR A 5 -54.10 58.69 -15.53
N THR A 6 -53.33 58.17 -16.48
CA THR A 6 -53.08 56.74 -16.66
C THR A 6 -51.99 56.26 -15.70
N SER A 7 -52.38 55.50 -14.67
CA SER A 7 -51.47 54.76 -13.80
C SER A 7 -51.06 53.43 -14.45
N TYR A 8 -49.85 53.35 -14.99
CA TYR A 8 -49.26 52.09 -15.48
C TYR A 8 -48.68 51.29 -14.30
N PRO A 9 -48.97 49.98 -14.15
CA PRO A 9 -48.49 49.22 -13.00
C PRO A 9 -47.04 48.75 -13.16
N LEU A 10 -46.24 48.91 -12.10
CA LEU A 10 -44.87 48.39 -11.90
C LEU A 10 -44.81 46.84 -11.87
N LYS A 11 -45.31 46.15 -12.90
CA LYS A 11 -45.28 44.67 -13.00
C LYS A 11 -43.96 44.11 -13.54
N TYR A 12 -43.13 44.94 -14.17
CA TYR A 12 -41.88 44.52 -14.83
C TYR A 12 -40.73 44.19 -13.84
N SER A 13 -40.77 44.75 -12.62
CA SER A 13 -39.68 44.63 -11.64
C SER A 13 -39.77 43.36 -10.78
N VAL A 14 -40.98 42.98 -10.35
CA VAL A 14 -41.22 41.81 -9.48
C VAL A 14 -40.92 40.49 -10.19
N HIS A 15 -41.19 40.40 -11.50
CA HIS A 15 -40.95 39.18 -12.27
C HIS A 15 -39.45 38.90 -12.44
N LYS A 16 -38.63 39.94 -12.68
CA LYS A 16 -37.17 39.80 -12.75
C LYS A 16 -36.56 39.42 -11.41
N ALA A 17 -37.03 40.03 -10.32
CA ALA A 17 -36.61 39.69 -8.96
C ALA A 17 -36.95 38.24 -8.61
N ARG A 18 -38.15 37.75 -8.98
CA ARG A 18 -38.54 36.35 -8.78
C ARG A 18 -37.68 35.37 -9.56
N ILE A 19 -37.40 35.66 -10.84
CA ILE A 19 -36.48 34.84 -11.65
C ILE A 19 -35.09 34.81 -11.00
N PHE A 20 -34.59 35.96 -10.53
CA PHE A 20 -33.27 36.04 -9.91
C PHE A 20 -33.20 35.26 -8.58
N VAL A 21 -34.24 35.33 -7.75
CA VAL A 21 -34.34 34.56 -6.50
C VAL A 21 -34.43 33.05 -6.78
N VAL A 22 -35.20 32.63 -7.78
CA VAL A 22 -35.27 31.22 -8.19
C VAL A 22 -33.92 30.74 -8.69
N PHE A 23 -33.24 31.52 -9.53
CA PHE A 23 -31.91 31.19 -10.02
C PHE A 23 -30.87 31.08 -8.89
N LEU A 24 -30.87 32.04 -7.95
CA LEU A 24 -29.99 32.01 -6.78
C LEU A 24 -30.28 30.79 -5.89
N SER A 25 -31.56 30.44 -5.69
CA SER A 25 -31.95 29.25 -4.92
C SER A 25 -31.53 27.95 -5.60
N MET A 26 -31.60 27.89 -6.93
CA MET A 26 -31.16 26.73 -7.71
C MET A 26 -29.64 26.56 -7.62
N VAL A 27 -28.87 27.65 -7.74
CA VAL A 27 -27.41 27.63 -7.58
C VAL A 27 -27.03 27.23 -6.14
N LEU A 28 -27.74 27.71 -5.13
CA LEU A 28 -27.51 27.33 -3.74
C LEU A 28 -27.83 25.84 -3.51
N CYS A 29 -28.92 25.34 -4.09
CA CYS A 29 -29.32 23.94 -3.97
C CYS A 29 -28.32 23.00 -4.66
N THR A 30 -27.87 23.35 -5.88
CA THR A 30 -26.90 22.52 -6.62
C THR A 30 -25.53 22.53 -5.96
N THR A 31 -25.09 23.65 -5.40
CA THR A 31 -23.82 23.73 -4.65
C THR A 31 -23.88 22.91 -3.36
N ILE A 32 -24.99 22.97 -2.60
CA ILE A 32 -25.18 22.13 -1.41
C ILE A 32 -25.22 20.64 -1.78
N LEU A 33 -25.96 20.26 -2.82
CA LEU A 33 -26.00 18.87 -3.32
C LEU A 33 -24.62 18.41 -3.78
N CYS A 34 -23.85 19.25 -4.46
CA CYS A 34 -22.47 18.96 -4.87
C CYS A 34 -21.55 18.76 -3.66
N LEU A 35 -21.61 19.64 -2.65
CA LEU A 35 -20.87 19.50 -1.39
C LEU A 35 -21.27 18.23 -0.61
N LEU A 36 -22.54 17.83 -0.67
CA LEU A 36 -23.01 16.56 -0.12
C LEU A 36 -22.46 15.36 -0.92
N GLN A 37 -22.37 15.44 -2.25
CA GLN A 37 -21.76 14.38 -3.08
C GLN A 37 -20.24 14.24 -2.82
N LEU A 38 -19.54 15.35 -2.54
CA LEU A 38 -18.12 15.33 -2.16
C LEU A 38 -17.85 14.63 -0.82
N ARG A 39 -18.85 14.50 0.07
CA ARG A 39 -18.74 13.69 1.30
C ARG A 39 -18.75 12.18 1.02
N PHE A 40 -19.33 11.75 -0.10
CA PHE A 40 -19.42 10.34 -0.51
C PHE A 40 -18.24 9.89 -1.36
N PHE A 41 -17.62 10.80 -2.12
CA PHE A 41 -16.35 10.55 -2.82
C PHE A 41 -15.15 10.67 -1.86
N LYS A 42 -15.10 9.80 -0.85
CA LYS A 42 -13.80 9.47 -0.25
C LYS A 42 -13.01 8.70 -1.31
N PRO A 43 -11.88 9.21 -1.83
CA PRO A 43 -11.06 8.42 -2.73
C PRO A 43 -10.68 7.14 -1.99
N LYS A 44 -10.93 5.98 -2.61
CA LYS A 44 -10.45 4.70 -2.10
C LYS A 44 -8.94 4.75 -2.20
N ILE A 45 -8.28 5.11 -1.10
CA ILE A 45 -6.82 5.07 -1.01
C ILE A 45 -6.46 3.61 -1.28
N LYS A 46 -5.80 3.35 -2.42
CA LYS A 46 -5.20 2.03 -2.65
C LYS A 46 -4.14 1.88 -1.58
N ASP A 47 -4.30 0.89 -0.72
CA ASP A 47 -3.27 0.49 0.22
C ASP A 47 -2.66 -0.85 -0.24
N PHE A 48 -1.55 -1.23 0.38
CA PHE A 48 -0.85 -2.46 0.01
C PHE A 48 -1.74 -3.72 0.10
N TYR A 49 -2.67 -3.76 1.04
CA TYR A 49 -3.55 -4.92 1.25
C TYR A 49 -4.64 -5.05 0.17
N SER A 50 -4.90 -3.98 -0.59
CA SER A 50 -5.85 -4.02 -1.71
C SER A 50 -5.35 -4.77 -2.96
N PHE A 51 -4.07 -5.17 -3.00
CA PHE A 51 -3.51 -5.92 -4.12
C PHE A 51 -3.77 -7.42 -4.02
N GLU A 52 -3.75 -8.07 -5.17
CA GLU A 52 -3.73 -9.53 -5.29
C GLU A 52 -2.38 -9.98 -5.81
N VAL A 53 -1.90 -11.10 -5.28
CA VAL A 53 -0.61 -11.69 -5.65
C VAL A 53 -0.78 -13.19 -5.89
N LYS A 54 0.19 -13.82 -6.51
CA LYS A 54 0.18 -15.29 -6.69
C LYS A 54 0.88 -15.98 -5.53
N ASP A 55 0.33 -17.09 -5.06
CA ASP A 55 1.04 -18.00 -4.16
C ASP A 55 2.14 -18.78 -4.91
N SER A 56 2.95 -19.54 -4.17
CA SER A 56 4.01 -20.39 -4.75
C SER A 56 3.52 -21.32 -5.87
N ARG A 57 2.25 -21.74 -5.83
CA ARG A 57 1.61 -22.61 -6.83
C ARG A 57 0.97 -21.84 -7.99
N GLY A 58 1.05 -20.51 -8.00
CA GLY A 58 0.51 -19.65 -9.05
C GLY A 58 -0.96 -19.28 -8.88
N ARG A 59 -1.60 -19.65 -7.76
CA ARG A 59 -2.99 -19.29 -7.48
C ARG A 59 -3.07 -17.85 -6.99
N ILE A 60 -4.04 -17.12 -7.47
CA ILE A 60 -4.27 -15.73 -7.05
C ILE A 60 -4.81 -15.73 -5.61
N ILE A 61 -4.20 -14.93 -4.75
CA ILE A 61 -4.59 -14.71 -3.37
C ILE A 61 -4.63 -13.21 -3.07
N SER A 62 -5.69 -12.78 -2.39
CA SER A 62 -5.82 -11.40 -1.94
C SER A 62 -4.93 -11.13 -0.73
N LEU A 63 -4.22 -10.00 -0.73
CA LEU A 63 -3.44 -9.54 0.43
C LEU A 63 -4.33 -9.00 1.55
N GLU A 64 -5.62 -8.79 1.29
CA GLU A 64 -6.61 -8.31 2.26
C GLU A 64 -6.64 -9.20 3.52
N LYS A 65 -6.37 -10.50 3.39
CA LYS A 65 -6.32 -11.45 4.51
C LYS A 65 -5.22 -11.15 5.54
N TYR A 66 -4.24 -10.31 5.19
CA TYR A 66 -3.18 -9.85 6.08
C TYR A 66 -3.46 -8.46 6.67
N ARG A 67 -4.57 -7.82 6.30
CA ARG A 67 -4.98 -6.53 6.86
C ARG A 67 -5.15 -6.64 8.38
N GLY A 68 -4.72 -5.60 9.08
CA GLY A 68 -4.79 -5.53 10.54
C GLY A 68 -3.65 -6.27 11.26
N LYS A 69 -2.77 -6.96 10.51
CA LYS A 69 -1.50 -7.48 11.03
C LYS A 69 -0.37 -6.52 10.69
N ALA A 70 0.60 -6.40 11.59
CA ALA A 70 1.90 -5.83 11.24
C ALA A 70 2.57 -6.74 10.21
N THR A 71 2.90 -6.20 9.05
CA THR A 71 3.36 -7.01 7.92
C THR A 71 4.75 -6.58 7.49
N LEU A 72 5.68 -7.53 7.46
CA LEU A 72 7.02 -7.38 6.92
C LEU A 72 7.07 -7.95 5.49
N VAL A 73 7.15 -7.08 4.49
CA VAL A 73 7.28 -7.49 3.09
C VAL A 73 8.75 -7.57 2.73
N VAL A 74 9.22 -8.74 2.31
CA VAL A 74 10.63 -9.01 2.00
C VAL A 74 10.80 -9.62 0.62
N ASN A 75 11.82 -9.17 -0.12
CA ASN A 75 12.32 -9.91 -1.26
C ASN A 75 13.36 -10.93 -0.79
N VAL A 76 13.27 -12.17 -1.29
CA VAL A 76 14.17 -13.27 -0.88
C VAL A 76 14.84 -13.92 -2.09
N ALA A 77 15.96 -14.60 -1.82
CA ALA A 77 16.71 -15.41 -2.76
C ALA A 77 17.34 -16.60 -2.01
N SER A 78 17.50 -17.72 -2.70
CA SER A 78 17.93 -19.04 -2.21
C SER A 78 19.42 -19.28 -2.47
N TYR A 79 20.01 -18.59 -3.45
CA TYR A 79 21.42 -18.70 -3.82
C TYR A 79 22.17 -17.39 -3.60
N CYS A 80 22.03 -16.83 -2.40
CA CYS A 80 22.72 -15.63 -1.97
C CYS A 80 23.58 -15.93 -0.73
N GLN A 81 24.74 -15.28 -0.59
CA GLN A 81 25.62 -15.45 0.57
C GLN A 81 24.97 -15.08 1.93
N TYR A 82 23.82 -14.40 1.91
CA TYR A 82 23.04 -14.04 3.09
C TYR A 82 21.76 -14.86 3.25
N THR A 83 21.46 -15.80 2.34
CA THR A 83 20.25 -16.62 2.37
C THR A 83 20.08 -17.27 3.74
N ASP A 84 21.11 -17.94 4.26
CA ASP A 84 21.06 -18.61 5.56
C ASP A 84 20.70 -17.66 6.69
N LYS A 85 21.48 -16.57 6.84
CA LYS A 85 21.27 -15.58 7.91
C LYS A 85 19.90 -14.92 7.83
N ASN A 86 19.44 -14.62 6.62
CA ASN A 86 18.18 -13.93 6.41
C ASN A 86 16.98 -14.85 6.69
N TYR A 87 16.96 -16.09 6.18
CA TYR A 87 15.85 -17.00 6.46
C TYR A 87 15.77 -17.37 7.95
N ILE A 88 16.90 -17.58 8.62
CA ILE A 88 16.94 -17.84 10.07
C ILE A 88 16.35 -16.65 10.84
N ALA A 89 16.86 -15.43 10.60
CA ALA A 89 16.39 -14.24 11.32
C ALA A 89 14.90 -13.94 11.05
N LEU A 90 14.44 -14.10 9.80
CA LEU A 90 13.04 -13.91 9.45
C LEU A 90 12.12 -14.95 10.10
N GLN A 91 12.57 -16.20 10.18
CA GLN A 91 11.79 -17.27 10.82
C GLN A 91 11.74 -17.09 12.34
N GLU A 92 12.85 -16.67 12.96
CA GLU A 92 12.88 -16.31 14.39
C GLU A 92 11.91 -15.17 14.70
N LEU A 93 11.96 -14.08 13.92
CA LEU A 93 11.06 -12.94 14.05
C LEU A 93 9.60 -13.36 13.87
N HIS A 94 9.30 -14.18 12.87
CA HIS A 94 7.95 -14.66 12.64
C HIS A 94 7.46 -15.58 13.75
N ARG A 95 8.33 -16.43 14.31
CA ARG A 95 7.99 -17.31 15.44
C ARG A 95 7.70 -16.49 16.70
N GLU A 96 8.51 -15.47 16.97
CA GLU A 96 8.39 -14.64 18.17
C GLU A 96 7.16 -13.72 18.13
N PHE A 97 6.98 -12.99 17.02
CA PHE A 97 5.93 -11.98 16.92
C PHE A 97 4.66 -12.47 16.23
N GLY A 98 4.69 -13.62 15.54
CA GLY A 98 3.55 -14.19 14.83
C GLY A 98 2.27 -14.30 15.67
N PRO A 99 2.33 -14.81 16.92
CA PRO A 99 1.19 -14.83 17.82
C PRO A 99 0.64 -13.42 18.16
N SER A 100 1.49 -12.40 18.10
CA SER A 100 1.18 -10.99 18.45
C SER A 100 0.78 -10.15 17.23
N HIS A 101 0.02 -10.73 16.29
CA HIS A 101 -0.48 -10.06 15.08
C HIS A 101 0.61 -9.57 14.10
N PHE A 102 1.71 -10.31 13.95
CA PHE A 102 2.75 -10.03 12.95
C PHE A 102 2.84 -11.13 11.87
N THR A 103 3.25 -10.78 10.65
CA THR A 103 3.58 -11.77 9.62
C THR A 103 4.68 -11.28 8.68
N VAL A 104 5.55 -12.21 8.28
CA VAL A 104 6.47 -12.00 7.15
C VAL A 104 5.74 -12.42 5.86
N LEU A 105 5.90 -11.66 4.79
CA LEU A 105 5.45 -12.00 3.44
C LEU A 105 6.68 -12.04 2.51
N ALA A 106 7.10 -13.24 2.13
CA ALA A 106 8.32 -13.44 1.35
C ALA A 106 8.04 -13.58 -0.14
N PHE A 107 8.64 -12.68 -0.93
CA PHE A 107 8.50 -12.63 -2.38
C PHE A 107 9.83 -12.95 -3.06
N PRO A 108 10.01 -14.15 -3.63
CA PRO A 108 11.24 -14.50 -4.32
C PRO A 108 11.48 -13.58 -5.52
N CYS A 109 12.74 -13.21 -5.78
CA CYS A 109 13.09 -12.34 -6.91
C CYS A 109 14.47 -12.70 -7.51
N ASN A 110 14.51 -12.86 -8.84
CA ASN A 110 15.74 -13.23 -9.56
C ASN A 110 16.49 -12.04 -10.19
N GLN A 111 16.12 -10.80 -9.89
CA GLN A 111 16.69 -9.62 -10.56
C GLN A 111 18.04 -9.16 -9.97
N PHE A 112 18.54 -9.83 -8.93
CA PHE A 112 19.77 -9.47 -8.23
C PHE A 112 20.78 -10.61 -8.36
N GLY A 113 21.70 -10.51 -9.32
CA GLY A 113 22.76 -11.51 -9.52
C GLY A 113 22.24 -12.92 -9.84
N GLU A 114 21.03 -13.03 -10.41
CA GLU A 114 20.38 -14.30 -10.77
C GLU A 114 20.36 -15.34 -9.64
N SER A 115 20.29 -14.87 -8.39
CA SER A 115 20.36 -15.70 -7.18
C SER A 115 19.06 -16.48 -6.85
N GLU A 116 18.07 -16.47 -7.74
CA GLU A 116 16.78 -17.16 -7.57
C GLU A 116 16.25 -17.79 -8.88
N PRO A 117 17.02 -18.71 -9.52
CA PRO A 117 16.67 -19.30 -10.81
C PRO A 117 15.52 -20.30 -10.71
N SER A 118 15.39 -21.00 -9.56
CA SER A 118 14.43 -22.08 -9.30
C SER A 118 12.96 -21.66 -9.46
N SER A 119 12.07 -22.66 -9.57
CA SER A 119 10.64 -22.43 -9.63
C SER A 119 10.08 -21.98 -8.28
N SER A 120 8.96 -21.24 -8.26
CA SER A 120 8.33 -20.77 -7.02
C SER A 120 8.01 -21.89 -6.01
N GLN A 121 7.72 -23.09 -6.51
CA GLN A 121 7.41 -24.28 -5.69
C GLN A 121 8.68 -24.90 -5.09
N GLU A 122 9.77 -24.96 -5.86
CA GLU A 122 11.08 -25.37 -5.35
C GLU A 122 11.58 -24.41 -4.30
N ILE A 123 11.40 -23.11 -4.50
CA ILE A 123 11.82 -22.06 -3.54
C ILE A 123 11.06 -22.20 -2.21
N GLU A 124 9.74 -22.39 -2.26
CA GLU A 124 8.96 -22.66 -1.05
C GLU A 124 9.46 -23.94 -0.34
N SER A 125 9.74 -24.99 -1.11
CA SER A 125 10.23 -26.26 -0.57
C SER A 125 11.61 -26.13 0.04
N PHE A 126 12.50 -25.35 -0.57
CA PHE A 126 13.83 -25.00 -0.07
C PHE A 126 13.72 -24.25 1.26
N ALA A 127 12.91 -23.18 1.31
CA ALA A 127 12.72 -22.38 2.50
C ALA A 127 12.16 -23.22 3.68
N LYS A 128 11.19 -24.09 3.41
CA LYS A 128 10.59 -24.99 4.40
C LYS A 128 11.53 -26.10 4.83
N GLY A 129 12.18 -26.77 3.88
CA GLY A 129 13.04 -27.92 4.14
C GLY A 129 14.32 -27.55 4.89
N ASN A 130 14.93 -26.42 4.54
CA ASN A 130 16.24 -26.04 5.08
C ASN A 130 16.15 -25.17 6.33
N TYR A 131 15.11 -24.34 6.47
CA TYR A 131 15.00 -23.38 7.58
C TYR A 131 13.70 -23.50 8.38
N GLY A 132 12.82 -24.44 8.04
CA GLY A 132 11.55 -24.61 8.74
C GLY A 132 10.63 -23.40 8.62
N VAL A 133 10.70 -22.66 7.50
CA VAL A 133 9.89 -21.44 7.29
C VAL A 133 8.40 -21.73 7.42
N THR A 134 7.72 -21.00 8.30
CA THR A 134 6.26 -21.11 8.51
C THR A 134 5.48 -19.92 7.98
N PHE A 135 6.15 -18.81 7.65
CA PHE A 135 5.52 -17.67 7.00
C PHE A 135 5.25 -17.94 5.51
N PRO A 136 4.30 -17.22 4.87
CA PRO A 136 3.98 -17.40 3.47
C PRO A 136 5.13 -16.99 2.54
N VAL A 137 5.52 -17.92 1.65
CA VAL A 137 6.38 -17.68 0.49
C VAL A 137 5.51 -17.64 -0.76
N PHE A 138 5.59 -16.55 -1.50
CA PHE A 138 4.74 -16.26 -2.65
C PHE A 138 5.40 -16.69 -3.96
N HIS A 139 4.68 -16.47 -5.07
CA HIS A 139 5.26 -16.66 -6.39
C HIS A 139 6.45 -15.72 -6.61
N LYS A 140 7.44 -16.17 -7.39
CA LYS A 140 8.54 -15.34 -7.85
C LYS A 140 8.03 -14.16 -8.65
N ILE A 141 8.52 -12.96 -8.34
CA ILE A 141 8.12 -11.71 -8.99
C ILE A 141 9.31 -10.90 -9.49
N LYS A 142 9.02 -9.93 -10.35
CA LYS A 142 9.93 -8.81 -10.63
C LYS A 142 9.55 -7.65 -9.72
N ILE A 143 10.54 -6.97 -9.15
CA ILE A 143 10.38 -5.77 -8.33
C ILE A 143 10.94 -4.52 -9.02
N LEU A 144 11.73 -4.69 -10.08
CA LEU A 144 12.31 -3.62 -10.90
C LEU A 144 11.76 -3.62 -12.34
N GLY A 145 11.68 -2.43 -12.94
CA GLY A 145 11.33 -2.22 -14.35
C GLY A 145 9.83 -2.13 -14.65
N SER A 146 9.48 -2.07 -15.94
CA SER A 146 8.09 -2.00 -16.41
C SER A 146 7.26 -3.21 -15.99
N GLU A 147 7.90 -4.37 -15.87
CA GLU A 147 7.30 -5.64 -15.48
C GLU A 147 7.23 -5.85 -13.96
N ALA A 148 7.61 -4.85 -13.14
CA ALA A 148 7.55 -4.99 -11.69
C ALA A 148 6.11 -5.17 -11.21
N ASP A 149 5.96 -6.02 -10.19
CA ASP A 149 4.67 -6.35 -9.59
C ASP A 149 3.96 -5.08 -9.08
N PRO A 150 2.66 -4.89 -9.36
CA PRO A 150 1.92 -3.70 -8.95
C PRO A 150 1.99 -3.41 -7.45
N ALA A 151 2.01 -4.44 -6.60
CA ALA A 151 2.10 -4.28 -5.16
C ALA A 151 3.48 -3.72 -4.76
N PHE A 152 4.56 -4.19 -5.39
CA PHE A 152 5.91 -3.65 -5.15
C PHE A 152 6.10 -2.26 -5.75
N LYS A 153 5.54 -1.99 -6.93
CA LYS A 153 5.50 -0.62 -7.49
C LYS A 153 4.79 0.35 -6.54
N PHE A 154 3.71 -0.09 -5.89
CA PHE A 154 3.03 0.70 -4.88
C PHE A 154 3.90 0.94 -3.65
N LEU A 155 4.57 -0.09 -3.13
CA LEU A 155 5.46 0.04 -1.96
C LEU A 155 6.62 1.00 -2.24
N ILE A 156 7.28 0.85 -3.39
CA ILE A 156 8.39 1.72 -3.82
C ILE A 156 7.88 3.13 -4.13
N GLY A 157 6.75 3.23 -4.84
CA GLY A 157 6.17 4.50 -5.27
C GLY A 157 5.54 5.33 -4.16
N ASN A 158 5.18 4.75 -3.01
CA ASN A 158 4.76 5.52 -1.82
C ASN A 158 5.93 5.82 -0.88
N CYS A 159 7.12 5.30 -1.17
CA CYS A 159 8.37 5.58 -0.47
C CYS A 159 9.06 6.83 -1.07
N PHE A 160 8.33 7.95 -1.24
CA PHE A 160 8.86 9.18 -1.86
C PHE A 160 9.77 10.03 -0.93
N LEU A 161 10.05 9.60 0.29
CA LEU A 161 11.13 10.15 1.12
C LEU A 161 12.28 9.14 1.22
N LEU A 162 13.17 9.11 0.20
CA LEU A 162 14.63 9.33 0.35
C LEU A 162 15.39 8.83 -0.89
N CYS A 163 16.24 9.73 -1.39
CA CYS A 163 17.44 9.58 -2.23
C CYS A 163 17.83 8.20 -2.78
N ILE A 164 17.95 8.17 -4.11
CA ILE A 164 19.10 7.69 -4.91
C ILE A 164 20.22 7.05 -4.06
N LYS A 165 20.44 5.74 -4.29
CA LYS A 165 21.36 4.77 -3.64
C LYS A 165 20.83 4.08 -2.38
N LEU A 166 19.97 3.08 -2.58
CA LEU A 166 20.03 1.74 -1.97
C LEU A 166 18.71 1.06 -2.28
N LEU A 167 18.67 0.21 -3.30
CA LEU A 167 17.46 -0.52 -3.66
C LEU A 167 17.44 -1.88 -2.96
N VAL A 168 17.25 -1.84 -1.65
CA VAL A 168 16.83 -2.99 -0.84
C VAL A 168 15.55 -2.59 -0.14
N THR A 169 14.42 -2.95 -0.73
CA THR A 169 13.12 -2.52 -0.25
C THR A 169 12.60 -3.49 0.82
N LEU A 170 12.97 -3.24 2.08
CA LEU A 170 12.18 -3.71 3.24
C LEU A 170 11.06 -2.69 3.47
N VAL A 171 9.79 -3.07 3.27
CA VAL A 171 8.68 -2.21 3.67
C VAL A 171 7.91 -2.86 4.81
N VAL A 172 8.00 -2.21 5.97
CA VAL A 172 7.17 -2.48 7.14
C VAL A 172 5.90 -1.64 6.99
N SER A 173 4.77 -2.28 6.67
CA SER A 173 3.48 -1.57 6.55
C SER A 173 2.86 -1.43 7.93
N LEU A 174 3.10 -0.28 8.59
CA LEU A 174 2.41 0.18 9.78
C LEU A 174 1.62 1.45 9.42
N ASN A 175 0.31 1.43 9.62
CA ASN A 175 -0.56 2.59 9.41
C ASN A 175 -0.67 3.41 10.73
N PRO A 176 -0.60 4.77 10.72
CA PRO A 176 0.20 5.66 9.88
C PRO A 176 1.49 6.09 10.64
N GLY A 177 2.63 5.84 10.01
CA GLY A 177 3.94 6.21 10.55
C GLY A 177 5.02 5.30 9.98
N CYS A 178 5.18 5.32 8.66
CA CYS A 178 6.14 4.46 7.95
C CYS A 178 7.55 4.69 8.49
N MET A 179 8.16 3.65 9.07
CA MET A 179 9.58 3.62 9.42
C MET A 179 10.29 2.72 8.40
N LEU A 180 11.12 3.33 7.57
CA LEU A 180 11.99 2.66 6.59
C LEU A 180 13.34 2.38 7.26
N LEU A 181 13.84 1.16 7.10
CA LEU A 181 15.14 0.75 7.64
C LEU A 181 16.00 0.27 6.48
N SER A 182 17.04 1.04 6.17
CA SER A 182 18.03 0.76 5.13
C SER A 182 19.41 0.70 5.77
N GLY A 183 20.15 -0.39 5.51
CA GLY A 183 21.49 -0.67 6.08
C GLY A 183 21.44 -1.09 7.55
N ASN A 184 22.01 -2.26 7.90
CA ASN A 184 21.89 -2.90 9.22
C ASN A 184 20.48 -2.74 9.81
N ILE A 185 19.53 -3.49 9.25
CA ILE A 185 18.11 -3.32 9.60
C ILE A 185 17.91 -3.59 11.08
N LYS A 186 17.70 -2.54 11.89
CA LYS A 186 17.16 -2.60 13.25
C LYS A 186 15.64 -2.52 13.19
N VAL A 187 14.94 -3.65 13.22
CA VAL A 187 13.47 -3.66 13.19
C VAL A 187 12.92 -3.10 14.52
N PHE A 188 12.41 -1.86 14.49
CA PHE A 188 11.69 -1.28 15.65
C PHE A 188 10.21 -1.67 15.56
N ILE A 189 9.82 -2.72 16.27
CA ILE A 189 8.40 -3.06 16.45
C ILE A 189 7.88 -2.25 17.64
N ASN A 190 6.89 -1.39 17.40
CA ASN A 190 6.31 -0.52 18.43
C ASN A 190 5.38 -1.33 19.35
N TYR A 191 5.98 -2.14 20.25
CA TYR A 191 5.34 -2.73 21.43
C TYR A 191 6.39 -2.86 22.54
N GLY A 192 6.68 -1.75 23.23
CA GLY A 192 7.19 -1.73 24.62
C GLY A 192 8.65 -2.13 24.89
N GLU A 193 9.28 -3.02 24.11
CA GLU A 193 10.65 -3.48 24.36
C GLU A 193 11.51 -3.45 23.09
N LYS A 194 12.72 -2.90 23.22
CA LYS A 194 13.71 -2.82 22.14
C LYS A 194 14.37 -4.19 21.98
N GLN A 195 14.08 -4.88 20.88
CA GLN A 195 14.91 -6.00 20.42
C GLN A 195 15.66 -5.63 19.14
N GLU A 196 16.95 -5.93 19.11
CA GLU A 196 17.87 -5.61 18.02
C GLU A 196 18.15 -6.88 17.21
N LEU A 197 17.41 -7.10 16.12
CA LEU A 197 17.82 -8.05 15.07
C LEU A 197 18.63 -7.30 14.03
N SER A 198 19.68 -7.92 13.50
CA SER A 198 20.51 -7.38 12.39
C SER A 198 20.30 -8.25 11.16
N ILE A 199 19.55 -7.77 10.18
CA ILE A 199 19.35 -8.45 8.89
C ILE A 199 20.23 -7.77 7.84
N GLN A 200 21.10 -8.56 7.19
CA GLN A 200 22.04 -8.06 6.17
C GLN A 200 21.49 -8.29 4.77
N PHE A 201 21.38 -7.22 3.99
CA PHE A 201 20.95 -7.28 2.60
C PHE A 201 22.12 -6.93 1.67
N LEU A 202 22.20 -7.60 0.52
CA LEU A 202 23.12 -7.21 -0.56
C LEU A 202 22.61 -5.90 -1.16
N SER A 203 23.44 -4.87 -1.09
CA SER A 203 23.29 -3.68 -1.92
C SER A 203 24.19 -3.86 -3.14
N PHE A 204 23.62 -3.97 -4.32
CA PHE A 204 24.33 -3.79 -5.60
C PHE A 204 23.51 -2.88 -6.51
#